data_AF-A0A4Q0YYK4-F1
#
_entry.id   AF-A0A4Q0YYK4-F1
#
_cell.length_a   1.000
_cell.length_b   1.000
_cell.length_c   1.000
_cell.angle_alpha   90.00
_cell.angle_beta   90.00
_cell.angle_gamma   90.00
#
_symmetry.space_group_name_H-M   'P 1'
#
loop_
_entity.id
_entity.type
_entity.pdbx_description
1 polymer ?
#
loop_
_entity_poly.entity_id
_entity_poly.type
_entity_poly.pdbx_seq_one_letter_code
_entity_poly.pdbx_strand_id
1 'polypeptide(L)'
;MNKYFFSLVFILVVFSGCATKNTASLVEKDLHYAVRVNDMMLLNELISEENIDKKDEYGYTPLHIAARFNHFDMAKVLVSKGAQINTQDNYFDTPLIDSVKKGHTFISELLICNGAKVNAKDEKGVSVYEYARQLNDNRTAKLLSSKNIQQRCIGKVITPKKPKATQFYNQISIDEYGVLTDNTPNICGDVHDEDVRRIQISFDSGESVVEANILGKRWCAQVEEKLLNGYYRVDAISVNSINEKGLTSEELEIKAINTLPALLKKEFEKDLTKWNASFDENTLVFRFNNPSLMFERGSNTLKQEYKSILSDFFPRYVDALAQYKNSIKKVYVEGHTSSSYSSVKSVEEKFKKNMVLSQERADAVLEYLKAILDSTVIENESFINNSFESRGKSSSELIVNSDGSENEELSRRVEFKIEIR
;
A
#
# COMPACT_ATOMS: atom_id res chain seq x y z
N MET A 1 23.64 18.31 -45.14
CA MET A 1 22.33 18.48 -44.49
C MET A 1 21.47 17.27 -44.82
N ASN A 2 20.77 16.73 -43.82
CA ASN A 2 19.80 15.62 -43.86
C ASN A 2 20.35 14.23 -44.23
N LYS A 3 19.87 13.10 -43.68
CA LYS A 3 19.21 12.68 -42.43
C LYS A 3 19.18 11.14 -42.53
N TYR A 4 19.43 10.45 -41.43
CA TYR A 4 19.27 9.02 -41.09
C TYR A 4 18.55 8.07 -42.09
N PHE A 5 19.10 6.87 -42.30
CA PHE A 5 18.64 5.61 -41.65
C PHE A 5 19.48 4.40 -42.10
N PHE A 6 19.92 3.60 -41.13
CA PHE A 6 20.81 2.44 -41.32
C PHE A 6 20.03 1.15 -41.59
N SER A 7 20.66 0.32 -42.41
CA SER A 7 20.35 -1.03 -42.89
C SER A 7 20.29 -2.09 -41.78
N LEU A 8 19.49 -3.15 -41.97
CA LEU A 8 19.78 -4.45 -41.35
C LEU A 8 19.13 -5.62 -42.13
N VAL A 9 19.98 -6.48 -42.68
CA VAL A 9 19.67 -7.85 -43.14
C VAL A 9 20.80 -8.76 -42.62
N PHE A 10 20.38 -9.78 -41.85
CA PHE A 10 20.98 -11.08 -41.51
C PHE A 10 22.44 -11.19 -41.02
N ILE A 11 22.65 -11.94 -39.93
CA ILE A 11 23.60 -13.07 -39.82
C ILE A 11 23.29 -13.89 -38.55
N LEU A 12 23.23 -15.21 -38.73
CA LEU A 12 23.25 -16.26 -37.71
C LEU A 12 24.63 -16.30 -37.01
N VAL A 13 24.67 -16.33 -35.68
CA VAL A 13 25.84 -16.81 -34.94
C VAL A 13 25.38 -17.76 -33.82
N VAL A 14 25.82 -19.01 -33.95
CA VAL A 14 25.86 -20.01 -32.89
C VAL A 14 26.99 -19.62 -31.94
N PHE A 15 26.70 -19.41 -30.65
CA PHE A 15 27.70 -19.50 -29.59
C PHE A 15 27.27 -20.55 -28.57
N SER A 16 28.02 -21.66 -28.58
CA SER A 16 28.20 -22.54 -27.44
C SER A 16 28.92 -21.75 -26.35
N GLY A 17 28.26 -21.56 -25.21
CA GLY A 17 28.80 -20.91 -24.03
C GLY A 17 28.28 -21.64 -22.80
N CYS A 18 29.12 -22.50 -22.24
CA CYS A 18 28.88 -23.20 -20.99
C CYS A 18 28.71 -22.18 -19.86
N ALA A 19 27.48 -21.97 -19.38
CA ALA A 19 27.20 -21.26 -18.14
C ALA A 19 26.69 -22.29 -17.13
N THR A 20 27.47 -22.44 -16.07
CA THR A 20 27.26 -23.29 -14.91
C THR A 20 25.81 -23.29 -14.44
N LYS A 21 25.20 -24.48 -14.41
CA LYS A 21 23.95 -24.73 -13.69
C LYS A 21 24.17 -24.48 -12.20
N ASN A 22 23.91 -23.25 -11.77
CA ASN A 22 23.43 -22.99 -10.44
C ASN A 22 21.91 -22.83 -10.55
N THR A 23 21.20 -23.94 -10.82
CA THR A 23 19.75 -23.96 -10.72
C THR A 23 19.42 -23.98 -9.23
N ALA A 24 19.38 -22.81 -8.61
CA ALA A 24 18.37 -22.60 -7.59
C ALA A 24 17.05 -22.92 -8.27
N SER A 25 16.48 -24.09 -7.95
CA SER A 25 15.18 -24.53 -8.42
C SER A 25 14.19 -23.41 -8.11
N LEU A 26 13.88 -22.56 -9.09
CA LEU A 26 12.71 -21.71 -9.04
C LEU A 26 11.53 -22.69 -8.95
N VAL A 27 11.00 -22.89 -7.75
CA VAL A 27 9.76 -23.64 -7.57
C VAL A 27 8.72 -22.87 -8.36
N GLU A 28 8.29 -23.43 -9.49
CA GLU A 28 7.23 -22.87 -10.31
C GLU A 28 6.01 -22.67 -9.40
N LYS A 29 5.59 -21.41 -9.22
CA LYS A 29 4.46 -21.05 -8.36
C LYS A 29 3.17 -21.29 -9.14
N ASP A 30 2.78 -22.55 -9.24
CA ASP A 30 1.55 -22.96 -9.90
C ASP A 30 0.37 -23.09 -8.91
N LEU A 31 -0.81 -23.45 -9.42
CA LEU A 31 -2.01 -23.60 -8.60
C LEU A 31 -1.84 -24.69 -7.52
N HIS A 32 -1.09 -25.75 -7.80
CA HIS A 32 -0.76 -26.80 -6.82
C HIS A 32 0.10 -26.26 -5.68
N TYR A 33 1.10 -25.42 -5.99
CA TYR A 33 1.91 -24.73 -5.00
C TYR A 33 1.06 -23.84 -4.09
N ALA A 34 0.22 -22.98 -4.68
CA ALA A 34 -0.67 -22.07 -3.93
C ALA A 34 -1.54 -22.81 -2.92
N VAL A 35 -2.17 -23.91 -3.37
CA VAL A 35 -3.00 -24.76 -2.51
C VAL A 35 -2.16 -25.45 -1.45
N ARG A 36 -0.97 -25.95 -1.80
CA ARG A 36 -0.07 -26.68 -0.87
C ARG A 36 0.42 -25.80 0.27
N VAL A 37 0.70 -24.52 0.01
CA VAL A 37 1.14 -23.56 1.04
C VAL A 37 -0.01 -22.80 1.70
N ASN A 38 -1.26 -23.11 1.33
CA ASN A 38 -2.48 -22.47 1.82
C ASN A 38 -2.55 -20.94 1.55
N ASP A 39 -2.04 -20.48 0.41
CA ASP A 39 -2.08 -19.06 0.01
C ASP A 39 -3.36 -18.74 -0.79
N MET A 40 -4.38 -18.20 -0.11
CA MET A 40 -5.69 -17.89 -0.70
C MET A 40 -5.61 -16.80 -1.77
N MET A 41 -4.70 -15.85 -1.61
CA MET A 41 -4.52 -14.75 -2.55
C MET A 41 -3.96 -15.30 -3.86
N LEU A 42 -2.89 -16.10 -3.77
CA LEU A 42 -2.29 -16.73 -4.93
C LEU A 42 -3.22 -17.76 -5.61
N LEU A 43 -4.03 -18.49 -4.82
CA LEU A 43 -5.08 -19.35 -5.39
C LEU A 43 -6.03 -18.54 -6.28
N ASN A 44 -6.57 -17.43 -5.76
CA ASN A 44 -7.56 -16.63 -6.46
C ASN A 44 -6.97 -15.94 -7.71
N GLU A 45 -5.69 -15.59 -7.68
CA GLU A 45 -4.96 -15.05 -8.83
C GLU A 45 -4.78 -16.11 -9.94
N LEU A 46 -4.41 -17.34 -9.57
CA LEU A 46 -4.02 -18.37 -10.53
C LEU A 46 -5.18 -19.23 -11.04
N ILE A 47 -6.27 -19.35 -10.29
CA ILE A 47 -7.34 -20.31 -10.61
C ILE A 47 -8.07 -19.96 -11.91
N SER A 48 -8.13 -20.93 -12.82
CA SER A 48 -8.83 -20.81 -14.11
C SER A 48 -9.47 -22.13 -14.52
N GLU A 49 -10.38 -22.10 -15.49
CA GLU A 49 -11.00 -23.32 -16.04
C GLU A 49 -9.95 -24.27 -16.65
N GLU A 50 -8.82 -23.75 -17.14
CA GLU A 50 -7.76 -24.54 -17.78
C GLU A 50 -6.91 -25.32 -16.77
N ASN A 51 -6.75 -24.82 -15.53
CA ASN A 51 -5.80 -25.38 -14.57
C ASN A 51 -6.44 -25.97 -13.30
N ILE A 52 -7.73 -25.74 -13.04
CA ILE A 52 -8.41 -26.17 -11.81
C ILE A 52 -8.38 -27.69 -11.57
N ASP A 53 -8.35 -28.47 -12.65
CA ASP A 53 -8.27 -29.95 -12.62
C ASP A 53 -6.93 -30.48 -13.16
N LYS A 54 -5.95 -29.60 -13.42
CA LYS A 54 -4.63 -30.03 -13.89
C LYS A 54 -4.00 -30.97 -12.86
N LYS A 55 -3.39 -32.05 -13.33
CA LYS A 55 -2.71 -33.02 -12.47
C LYS A 55 -1.22 -32.69 -12.35
N ASP A 56 -0.66 -32.82 -11.16
CA ASP A 56 0.79 -32.79 -10.96
C ASP A 56 1.43 -34.14 -11.36
N GLU A 57 2.74 -34.29 -11.14
CA GLU A 57 3.51 -35.49 -11.49
C GLU A 57 3.01 -36.77 -10.79
N TYR A 58 2.30 -36.64 -9.67
CA TYR A 58 1.71 -37.76 -8.92
C TYR A 58 0.23 -37.97 -9.23
N GLY A 59 -0.33 -37.19 -10.17
CA GLY A 59 -1.73 -37.26 -10.53
C GLY A 59 -2.65 -36.42 -9.65
N TYR A 60 -2.12 -35.67 -8.67
CA TYR A 60 -2.93 -34.86 -7.78
C TYR A 60 -3.50 -33.66 -8.51
N THR A 61 -4.80 -33.43 -8.37
CA THR A 61 -5.41 -32.12 -8.68
C THR A 61 -5.23 -31.18 -7.49
N PRO A 62 -5.40 -29.85 -7.68
CA PRO A 62 -5.52 -28.90 -6.58
C PRO A 62 -6.48 -29.36 -5.46
N LEU A 63 -7.61 -29.98 -5.81
CA LEU A 63 -8.58 -30.49 -4.83
C LEU A 63 -8.05 -31.68 -4.01
N HIS A 64 -7.19 -32.54 -4.57
CA HIS A 64 -6.50 -33.59 -3.81
C HIS A 64 -5.57 -32.98 -2.76
N ILE A 65 -4.79 -31.96 -3.15
CA ILE A 65 -3.87 -31.27 -2.23
C ILE A 65 -4.65 -30.62 -1.10
N ALA A 66 -5.69 -29.83 -1.41
CA ALA A 66 -6.54 -29.21 -0.38
C ALA A 66 -7.14 -30.25 0.57
N ALA A 67 -7.61 -31.38 0.01
CA ALA A 67 -8.21 -32.45 0.78
C ALA A 67 -7.23 -33.19 1.68
N ARG A 68 -5.98 -33.39 1.24
CA ARG A 68 -4.93 -34.08 1.99
C ARG A 68 -4.34 -33.23 3.11
N PHE A 69 -4.21 -31.92 2.91
CA PHE A 69 -3.60 -30.99 3.86
C PHE A 69 -4.60 -30.25 4.76
N ASN A 70 -5.89 -30.57 4.68
CA ASN A 70 -6.95 -29.95 5.48
C ASN A 70 -7.20 -28.46 5.19
N HIS A 71 -6.98 -28.01 3.95
CA HIS A 71 -7.24 -26.63 3.55
C HIS A 71 -8.71 -26.46 3.14
N PHE A 72 -9.59 -26.34 4.14
CA PHE A 72 -11.04 -26.37 3.96
C PHE A 72 -11.57 -25.25 3.07
N ASP A 73 -11.13 -24.01 3.27
CA ASP A 73 -11.63 -22.87 2.48
C ASP A 73 -11.11 -22.91 1.03
N MET A 74 -9.89 -23.39 0.81
CA MET A 74 -9.37 -23.71 -0.54
C MET A 74 -10.25 -24.74 -1.24
N ALA A 75 -10.60 -25.84 -0.54
CA ALA A 75 -11.47 -26.88 -1.08
C ALA A 75 -12.86 -26.34 -1.43
N LYS A 76 -13.43 -25.43 -0.62
CA LYS A 76 -14.69 -24.75 -0.97
C LYS A 76 -14.56 -23.94 -2.26
N VAL A 77 -13.50 -23.14 -2.39
CA VAL A 77 -13.31 -22.30 -3.59
C VAL A 77 -13.17 -23.18 -4.83
N LEU A 78 -12.32 -24.20 -4.78
CA LEU A 78 -12.13 -25.17 -5.87
C LEU A 78 -13.45 -25.85 -6.25
N VAL A 79 -14.21 -26.37 -5.28
CA VAL A 79 -15.53 -26.97 -5.54
C VAL A 79 -16.51 -25.95 -6.13
N SER A 80 -16.51 -24.71 -5.64
CA SER A 80 -17.40 -23.64 -6.15
C SER A 80 -17.09 -23.23 -7.58
N LYS A 81 -15.82 -23.35 -7.99
CA LYS A 81 -15.32 -23.06 -9.33
C LYS A 81 -15.42 -24.26 -10.27
N GLY A 82 -15.99 -25.38 -9.81
CA GLY A 82 -16.32 -26.52 -10.64
C GLY A 82 -15.24 -27.61 -10.71
N ALA A 83 -14.29 -27.65 -9.76
CA ALA A 83 -13.30 -28.72 -9.69
C ALA A 83 -13.97 -30.10 -9.70
N GLN A 84 -13.40 -31.05 -10.43
CA GLN A 84 -13.90 -32.41 -10.54
C GLN A 84 -13.68 -33.18 -9.23
N ILE A 85 -14.76 -33.31 -8.46
CA ILE A 85 -14.76 -33.93 -7.11
C ILE A 85 -14.36 -35.40 -7.09
N ASN A 86 -14.54 -36.12 -8.21
CA ASN A 86 -14.35 -37.57 -8.29
C ASN A 86 -13.12 -37.97 -9.13
N THR A 87 -12.24 -37.03 -9.47
CA THR A 87 -10.99 -37.33 -10.18
C THR A 87 -10.13 -38.26 -9.34
N GLN A 88 -9.48 -39.23 -9.98
CA GLN A 88 -8.51 -40.11 -9.34
C GLN A 88 -7.09 -39.65 -9.62
N ASP A 89 -6.22 -39.72 -8.61
CA ASP A 89 -4.78 -39.57 -8.76
C ASP A 89 -4.13 -40.85 -9.35
N ASN A 90 -2.79 -40.91 -9.40
CA ASN A 90 -2.08 -42.08 -9.93
C ASN A 90 -2.15 -43.32 -9.01
N TYR A 91 -2.71 -43.18 -7.80
CA TYR A 91 -2.90 -44.24 -6.80
C TYR A 91 -4.39 -44.61 -6.65
N PHE A 92 -5.23 -44.18 -7.60
CA PHE A 92 -6.68 -44.36 -7.62
C PHE A 92 -7.43 -43.72 -6.45
N ASP A 93 -6.74 -42.89 -5.66
CA ASP A 93 -7.37 -42.12 -4.59
C ASP A 93 -8.15 -40.96 -5.21
N THR A 94 -9.34 -40.71 -4.68
CA THR A 94 -10.12 -39.49 -4.95
C THR A 94 -9.84 -38.48 -3.84
N PRO A 95 -10.16 -37.18 -4.02
CA PRO A 95 -10.04 -36.20 -2.94
C PRO A 95 -10.77 -36.63 -1.65
N LEU A 96 -11.89 -37.36 -1.78
CA LEU A 96 -12.61 -37.90 -0.62
C LEU A 96 -11.82 -39.02 0.08
N ILE A 97 -11.14 -39.89 -0.67
CA ILE A 97 -10.29 -40.93 -0.05
C ILE A 97 -9.09 -40.27 0.63
N ASP A 98 -8.48 -39.26 0.00
CA ASP A 98 -7.40 -38.46 0.61
C ASP A 98 -7.81 -37.83 1.94
N SER A 99 -8.94 -37.11 1.98
CA SER A 99 -9.41 -36.47 3.22
C SER A 99 -9.73 -37.49 4.30
N VAL A 100 -10.33 -38.64 3.95
CA VAL A 100 -10.68 -39.67 4.92
C VAL A 100 -9.44 -40.40 5.43
N LYS A 101 -8.49 -40.80 4.57
CA LYS A 101 -7.20 -41.41 4.97
C LYS A 101 -6.42 -40.53 5.96
N LYS A 102 -6.60 -39.21 5.90
CA LYS A 102 -5.97 -38.23 6.79
C LYS A 102 -6.83 -37.78 7.98
N GLY A 103 -8.07 -38.27 8.09
CA GLY A 103 -8.97 -37.95 9.20
C GLY A 103 -9.63 -36.56 9.13
N HIS A 104 -9.68 -35.95 7.94
CA HIS A 104 -10.20 -34.58 7.74
C HIS A 104 -11.72 -34.61 7.54
N THR A 105 -12.46 -34.73 8.64
CA THR A 105 -13.91 -34.92 8.66
C THR A 105 -14.71 -33.82 7.97
N PHE A 106 -14.32 -32.55 8.14
CA PHE A 106 -15.06 -31.41 7.55
C PHE A 106 -14.90 -31.33 6.03
N ILE A 107 -13.71 -31.57 5.50
CA ILE A 107 -13.51 -31.69 4.04
C ILE A 107 -14.27 -32.91 3.51
N SER A 108 -14.23 -34.03 4.23
CA SER A 108 -14.95 -35.25 3.81
C SER A 108 -16.46 -34.98 3.71
N GLU A 109 -17.03 -34.26 4.67
CA GLU A 109 -18.44 -33.82 4.62
C GLU A 109 -18.71 -32.86 3.46
N LEU A 110 -17.82 -31.89 3.22
CA LEU A 110 -17.90 -30.98 2.07
C LEU A 110 -17.97 -31.76 0.76
N LEU A 111 -17.06 -32.70 0.54
CA LEU A 111 -16.97 -33.48 -0.70
C LEU A 111 -18.19 -34.39 -0.87
N ILE A 112 -18.62 -35.10 0.19
CA ILE A 112 -19.82 -35.96 0.16
C ILE A 112 -21.06 -35.13 -0.21
N CYS A 113 -21.23 -33.97 0.41
CA CYS A 113 -22.38 -33.11 0.15
C CYS A 113 -22.35 -32.43 -1.23
N ASN A 114 -21.21 -32.47 -1.92
CA ASN A 114 -21.06 -31.94 -3.27
C ASN A 114 -20.96 -33.03 -4.35
N GLY A 115 -21.32 -34.28 -4.02
CA GLY A 115 -21.44 -35.35 -5.00
C GLY A 115 -20.21 -36.24 -5.15
N ALA A 116 -19.35 -36.29 -4.13
CA ALA A 116 -18.32 -37.33 -4.07
C ALA A 116 -18.95 -38.72 -4.00
N LYS A 117 -18.39 -39.67 -4.76
CA LYS A 117 -18.82 -41.07 -4.80
C LYS A 117 -18.52 -41.73 -3.45
N VAL A 118 -19.55 -41.92 -2.63
CA VAL A 118 -19.44 -42.52 -1.29
C VAL A 118 -19.03 -44.00 -1.27
N ASN A 119 -19.01 -44.65 -2.44
CA ASN A 119 -18.55 -46.01 -2.65
C ASN A 119 -17.18 -46.08 -3.35
N ALA A 120 -16.44 -44.96 -3.41
CA ALA A 120 -15.10 -44.93 -3.98
C ALA A 120 -14.16 -45.90 -3.22
N LYS A 121 -13.26 -46.52 -4.00
CA LYS A 121 -12.25 -47.46 -3.53
C LYS A 121 -10.90 -47.05 -4.07
N ASP A 122 -9.85 -47.27 -3.28
CA ASP A 122 -8.48 -47.08 -3.73
C ASP A 122 -7.97 -48.27 -4.57
N GLU A 123 -6.71 -48.21 -5.00
CA GLU A 123 -6.08 -49.25 -5.82
C GLU A 123 -6.11 -50.64 -5.16
N LYS A 124 -6.12 -50.70 -3.83
CA LYS A 124 -6.18 -51.96 -3.06
C LYS A 124 -7.60 -52.46 -2.85
N GLY A 125 -8.60 -51.75 -3.38
CA GLY A 125 -10.01 -52.08 -3.24
C GLY A 125 -10.60 -51.70 -1.88
N VAL A 126 -9.88 -50.94 -1.05
CA VAL A 126 -10.37 -50.48 0.25
C VAL A 126 -11.31 -49.30 0.03
N SER A 127 -12.54 -49.42 0.54
CA SER A 127 -13.54 -48.38 0.40
C SER A 127 -13.33 -47.21 1.35
N VAL A 128 -13.79 -46.02 0.95
CA VAL A 128 -13.80 -44.84 1.81
C VAL A 128 -14.55 -45.08 3.14
N TYR A 129 -15.59 -45.92 3.15
CA TYR A 129 -16.31 -46.29 4.36
C TYR A 129 -15.45 -47.13 5.31
N GLU A 130 -14.68 -48.08 4.79
CA GLU A 130 -13.76 -48.89 5.60
C GLU A 130 -12.66 -48.02 6.22
N TYR A 131 -12.12 -47.06 5.49
CA TYR A 131 -11.18 -46.08 6.05
C TYR A 131 -11.79 -45.25 7.18
N ALA A 132 -12.99 -44.70 6.97
CA ALA A 132 -13.68 -43.91 8.01
C ALA A 132 -13.93 -44.74 9.29
N ARG A 133 -14.23 -46.04 9.15
CA ARG A 133 -14.39 -46.96 10.29
C ARG A 133 -13.08 -47.27 10.99
N GLN A 134 -12.01 -47.56 10.24
CA GLN A 134 -10.69 -47.87 10.80
C GLN A 134 -10.11 -46.68 11.59
N LEU A 135 -10.39 -45.46 11.13
CA LEU A 135 -9.94 -44.22 11.78
C LEU A 135 -10.90 -43.70 12.84
N ASN A 136 -11.99 -44.43 13.15
CA ASN A 136 -13.03 -44.02 14.09
C ASN A 136 -13.71 -42.67 13.75
N ASP A 137 -13.72 -42.25 12.49
CA ASP A 137 -14.49 -41.09 12.02
C ASP A 137 -15.97 -41.47 11.89
N ASN A 138 -16.64 -41.50 13.05
CA ASN A 138 -18.06 -41.84 13.15
C ASN A 138 -18.96 -40.87 12.38
N ARG A 139 -18.55 -39.60 12.22
CA ARG A 139 -19.33 -38.57 11.52
C ARG A 139 -19.33 -38.85 10.02
N THR A 140 -18.15 -39.06 9.44
CA THR A 140 -18.01 -39.41 8.03
C THR A 140 -18.60 -40.78 7.73
N ALA A 141 -18.34 -41.80 8.57
CA ALA A 141 -18.93 -43.13 8.38
C ALA A 141 -20.47 -43.10 8.40
N LYS A 142 -21.09 -42.27 9.25
CA LYS A 142 -22.55 -42.07 9.29
C LYS A 142 -23.08 -41.37 8.04
N LEU A 143 -22.33 -40.41 7.48
CA LEU A 143 -22.68 -39.77 6.21
C LEU A 143 -22.59 -40.75 5.04
N LEU A 144 -21.49 -41.51 4.94
CA LEU A 144 -21.24 -42.49 3.88
C LEU A 144 -22.27 -43.64 3.88
N SER A 145 -22.73 -44.07 5.06
CA SER A 145 -23.74 -45.12 5.21
C SER A 145 -25.20 -44.62 5.16
N SER A 146 -25.40 -43.30 5.00
CA SER A 146 -26.74 -42.71 4.96
C SER A 146 -27.49 -43.12 3.69
N LYS A 147 -28.74 -43.59 3.83
CA LYS A 147 -29.64 -43.86 2.71
C LYS A 147 -30.26 -42.58 2.11
N ASN A 148 -30.12 -41.45 2.78
CA ASN A 148 -30.64 -40.15 2.36
C ASN A 148 -29.57 -39.07 2.61
N ILE A 149 -28.51 -39.12 1.80
CA ILE A 149 -27.39 -38.16 1.87
C ILE A 149 -27.89 -36.75 1.54
N GLN A 150 -28.81 -36.61 0.59
CA GLN A 150 -29.40 -35.34 0.18
C GLN A 150 -29.99 -34.57 1.36
N GLN A 151 -30.78 -35.23 2.21
CA GLN A 151 -31.34 -34.61 3.42
C GLN A 151 -30.26 -34.17 4.41
N ARG A 152 -29.16 -34.94 4.54
CA ARG A 152 -28.05 -34.61 5.46
C ARG A 152 -27.21 -33.42 4.97
N CYS A 153 -27.31 -33.13 3.67
CA CYS A 153 -26.53 -32.13 2.96
C CYS A 153 -27.32 -30.86 2.60
N ILE A 154 -28.56 -30.72 3.10
CA ILE A 154 -29.32 -29.47 2.97
C ILE A 154 -28.49 -28.29 3.52
N GLY A 155 -28.36 -27.23 2.73
CA GLY A 155 -27.56 -26.05 3.07
C GLY A 155 -26.04 -26.25 3.01
N LYS A 156 -25.56 -27.43 2.63
CA LYS A 156 -24.12 -27.78 2.53
C LYS A 156 -23.66 -28.05 1.10
N VAL A 157 -24.60 -28.16 0.15
CA VAL A 157 -24.30 -28.25 -1.28
C VAL A 157 -23.84 -26.87 -1.76
N ILE A 158 -22.61 -26.80 -2.23
CA ILE A 158 -22.09 -25.70 -3.03
C ILE A 158 -22.73 -25.84 -4.40
N THR A 159 -23.76 -25.04 -4.66
CA THR A 159 -24.27 -24.91 -6.02
C THR A 159 -23.20 -24.20 -6.85
N PRO A 160 -22.66 -24.81 -7.93
CA PRO A 160 -21.84 -24.07 -8.85
C PRO A 160 -22.72 -22.92 -9.34
N LYS A 161 -22.37 -21.69 -8.97
CA LYS A 161 -22.94 -20.52 -9.62
C LYS A 161 -22.47 -20.61 -11.06
N LYS A 162 -23.29 -21.23 -11.92
CA LYS A 162 -23.32 -20.86 -13.33
C LYS A 162 -23.33 -19.33 -13.31
N PRO A 163 -22.35 -18.64 -13.91
CA PRO A 163 -22.45 -17.20 -13.99
C PRO A 163 -23.77 -16.94 -14.73
N LYS A 164 -24.82 -16.56 -14.00
CA LYS A 164 -25.85 -15.74 -14.62
C LYS A 164 -25.04 -14.58 -15.15
N ALA A 165 -25.01 -14.41 -16.47
CA ALA A 165 -24.61 -13.15 -17.04
C ALA A 165 -25.43 -12.11 -16.28
N THR A 166 -24.79 -11.48 -15.31
CA THR A 166 -25.43 -10.41 -14.56
C THR A 166 -25.32 -9.28 -15.55
N GLN A 167 -26.40 -9.05 -16.28
CA GLN A 167 -26.46 -7.94 -17.20
C GLN A 167 -26.31 -6.69 -16.34
N PHE A 168 -25.15 -6.06 -16.44
CA PHE A 168 -24.86 -4.82 -15.75
C PHE A 168 -25.30 -3.68 -16.65
N TYR A 169 -26.17 -2.83 -16.13
CA TYR A 169 -26.66 -1.64 -16.81
C TYR A 169 -25.78 -0.46 -16.46
N ASN A 170 -25.64 0.49 -17.39
CA ASN A 170 -24.91 1.73 -17.15
C ASN A 170 -25.73 2.67 -16.24
N GLN A 171 -25.75 2.37 -14.95
CA GLN A 171 -26.55 3.08 -13.96
C GLN A 171 -25.75 4.17 -13.22
N ILE A 172 -24.43 4.00 -13.11
CA ILE A 172 -23.52 4.86 -12.35
C ILE A 172 -22.14 4.92 -13.01
N SER A 173 -21.35 5.95 -12.68
CA SER A 173 -19.92 6.05 -12.97
C SER A 173 -19.09 6.17 -11.69
N ILE A 174 -17.78 6.03 -11.79
CA ILE A 174 -16.80 6.44 -10.77
C ILE A 174 -15.99 7.61 -11.36
N ASP A 175 -15.66 8.60 -10.54
CA ASP A 175 -14.75 9.68 -10.94
C ASP A 175 -13.33 9.15 -11.20
N GLU A 176 -12.57 9.74 -12.13
CA GLU A 176 -11.17 9.36 -12.33
C GLU A 176 -10.28 9.91 -11.20
N TYR A 177 -9.61 9.03 -10.46
CA TYR A 177 -8.82 9.39 -9.28
C TYR A 177 -7.30 9.34 -9.52
N GLY A 178 -6.80 8.42 -10.35
CA GLY A 178 -5.37 8.25 -10.60
C GLY A 178 -4.56 7.94 -9.33
N VAL A 179 -3.93 8.95 -8.72
CA VAL A 179 -3.14 8.81 -7.47
C VAL A 179 -3.80 9.60 -6.34
N LEU A 180 -4.14 8.92 -5.26
CA LEU A 180 -4.71 9.46 -4.04
C LEU A 180 -3.69 9.48 -2.90
N THR A 181 -3.58 10.60 -2.20
CA THR A 181 -2.64 10.77 -1.08
C THR A 181 -3.26 10.55 0.31
N ASP A 182 -4.49 10.04 0.34
CA ASP A 182 -5.29 9.79 1.54
C ASP A 182 -5.56 8.28 1.67
N ASN A 183 -5.35 7.69 2.87
CA ASN A 183 -5.66 6.28 3.12
C ASN A 183 -7.12 6.03 3.50
N THR A 184 -7.91 7.08 3.67
CA THR A 184 -9.36 7.01 3.93
C THR A 184 -10.11 7.81 2.87
N PRO A 185 -9.96 7.46 1.57
CA PRO A 185 -10.52 8.28 0.52
C PRO A 185 -12.05 8.29 0.53
N ASN A 186 -12.62 9.39 0.06
CA ASN A 186 -14.04 9.47 -0.28
C ASN A 186 -14.19 9.26 -1.80
N ILE A 187 -14.74 8.11 -2.19
CA ILE A 187 -14.91 7.74 -3.60
C ILE A 187 -16.32 8.11 -4.05
N CYS A 188 -16.42 8.81 -5.18
CA CYS A 188 -17.64 9.37 -5.70
C CYS A 188 -17.80 9.09 -7.20
N GLY A 189 -18.99 9.38 -7.70
CA GLY A 189 -19.28 9.38 -9.13
C GLY A 189 -20.70 9.85 -9.43
N ASP A 190 -21.11 9.72 -10.68
CA ASP A 190 -22.44 10.13 -11.13
C ASP A 190 -23.45 8.98 -11.07
N VAL A 191 -24.72 9.35 -10.90
CA VAL A 191 -25.88 8.47 -11.03
C VAL A 191 -26.60 8.83 -12.33
N HIS A 192 -26.70 7.86 -13.24
CA HIS A 192 -27.34 8.01 -14.55
C HIS A 192 -28.78 7.50 -14.56
N ASP A 193 -29.08 6.52 -13.70
CA ASP A 193 -30.42 5.95 -13.51
C ASP A 193 -31.04 6.52 -12.22
N GLU A 194 -32.08 7.35 -12.35
CA GLU A 194 -32.75 8.01 -11.23
C GLU A 194 -33.47 7.03 -10.27
N ASP A 195 -33.67 5.77 -10.69
CA ASP A 195 -34.26 4.72 -9.86
C ASP A 195 -33.24 3.96 -9.00
N VAL A 196 -31.95 4.32 -9.04
CA VAL A 196 -30.91 3.72 -8.19
C VAL A 196 -31.21 3.98 -6.72
N ARG A 197 -31.34 2.89 -5.95
CA ARG A 197 -31.70 2.94 -4.52
C ARG A 197 -30.52 2.73 -3.60
N ARG A 198 -29.49 2.05 -4.08
CA ARG A 198 -28.35 1.63 -3.27
C ARG A 198 -27.11 1.52 -4.13
N ILE A 199 -25.99 1.99 -3.62
CA ILE A 199 -24.67 1.86 -4.23
C ILE A 199 -23.71 1.40 -3.14
N GLN A 200 -22.87 0.44 -3.48
CA GLN A 200 -21.83 -0.07 -2.59
C GLN A 200 -20.50 -0.13 -3.35
N ILE A 201 -19.40 0.13 -2.65
CA ILE A 201 -18.06 -0.07 -3.18
C ILE A 201 -17.31 -1.17 -2.44
N SER A 202 -16.37 -1.79 -3.15
CA SER A 202 -15.42 -2.77 -2.63
C SER A 202 -14.06 -2.60 -3.32
N PHE A 203 -12.97 -2.91 -2.60
CA PHE A 203 -11.62 -2.88 -3.14
C PHE A 203 -11.10 -4.31 -3.39
N ASP A 204 -10.38 -4.50 -4.50
CA ASP A 204 -9.70 -5.76 -4.90
C ASP A 204 -10.58 -7.02 -4.76
N SER A 205 -11.87 -6.89 -5.09
CA SER A 205 -12.87 -7.96 -4.99
C SER A 205 -13.13 -8.51 -3.57
N GLY A 206 -12.75 -7.77 -2.52
CA GLY A 206 -12.80 -8.18 -1.11
C GLY A 206 -14.17 -8.17 -0.41
N GLU A 207 -14.22 -8.76 0.80
CA GLU A 207 -15.43 -8.91 1.64
C GLU A 207 -15.90 -7.62 2.35
N SER A 208 -15.01 -6.62 2.48
CA SER A 208 -15.36 -5.32 3.09
C SER A 208 -16.09 -4.44 2.08
N VAL A 209 -17.34 -4.11 2.40
CA VAL A 209 -18.24 -3.36 1.53
C VAL A 209 -18.61 -2.04 2.21
N VAL A 210 -18.39 -0.92 1.52
CA VAL A 210 -18.74 0.42 2.00
C VAL A 210 -20.03 0.87 1.31
N GLU A 211 -21.06 1.22 2.08
CA GLU A 211 -22.30 1.80 1.55
C GLU A 211 -22.07 3.27 1.15
N ALA A 212 -22.57 3.64 -0.02
CA ALA A 212 -22.51 5.01 -0.52
C ALA A 212 -23.77 5.80 -0.16
N ASN A 213 -23.59 7.09 0.09
CA ASN A 213 -24.68 8.05 0.18
C ASN A 213 -25.03 8.57 -1.21
N ILE A 214 -26.31 8.54 -1.57
CA ILE A 214 -26.84 9.05 -2.84
C ILE A 214 -27.50 10.41 -2.58
N LEU A 215 -27.06 11.44 -3.30
CA LEU A 215 -27.58 12.80 -3.20
C LEU A 215 -27.84 13.36 -4.60
N GLY A 216 -29.09 13.25 -5.05
CA GLY A 216 -29.49 13.66 -6.40
C GLY A 216 -28.79 12.81 -7.45
N LYS A 217 -27.99 13.44 -8.31
CA LYS A 217 -27.25 12.78 -9.41
C LYS A 217 -25.82 12.37 -9.05
N ARG A 218 -25.44 12.49 -7.78
CA ARG A 218 -24.10 12.16 -7.29
C ARG A 218 -24.20 11.10 -6.19
N TRP A 219 -23.20 10.24 -6.11
CA TRP A 219 -23.01 9.34 -4.99
C TRP A 219 -21.59 9.46 -4.45
N CYS A 220 -21.42 9.21 -3.15
CA CYS A 220 -20.12 9.19 -2.49
C CYS A 220 -20.08 8.14 -1.37
N ALA A 221 -18.96 7.44 -1.24
CA ALA A 221 -18.68 6.44 -0.22
C ALA A 221 -17.39 6.81 0.52
N GLN A 222 -17.51 7.08 1.82
CA GLN A 222 -16.37 7.37 2.69
C GLN A 222 -15.75 6.06 3.17
N VAL A 223 -14.49 5.81 2.81
CA VAL A 223 -13.74 4.69 3.34
C VAL A 223 -13.27 5.04 4.75
N GLU A 224 -13.73 4.29 5.77
CA GLU A 224 -13.36 4.53 7.17
C GLU A 224 -12.10 3.75 7.59
N GLU A 225 -11.90 2.57 7.02
CA GLU A 225 -10.71 1.76 7.28
C GLU A 225 -9.52 2.28 6.47
N LYS A 226 -8.37 2.47 7.14
CA LYS A 226 -7.16 2.97 6.48
C LYS A 226 -6.62 1.95 5.49
N LEU A 227 -6.62 2.31 4.22
CA LEU A 227 -5.95 1.59 3.14
C LEU A 227 -4.42 1.74 3.28
N LEU A 228 -3.68 0.73 2.84
CA LEU A 228 -2.22 0.79 2.78
C LEU A 228 -1.78 1.49 1.49
N ASN A 229 -0.50 1.83 1.39
CA ASN A 229 0.03 2.35 0.14
C ASN A 229 0.12 1.20 -0.88
N GLY A 230 -0.42 1.42 -2.08
CA GLY A 230 -0.50 0.40 -3.13
C GLY A 230 -1.46 0.79 -4.24
N TYR A 231 -1.54 -0.08 -5.25
CA TYR A 231 -2.54 0.01 -6.31
C TYR A 231 -3.78 -0.78 -5.90
N TYR A 232 -4.95 -0.21 -6.17
CA TYR A 232 -6.24 -0.79 -5.84
C TYR A 232 -7.15 -0.71 -7.04
N ARG A 233 -7.94 -1.76 -7.24
CA ARG A 233 -9.12 -1.71 -8.09
C ARG A 233 -10.34 -1.49 -7.21
N VAL A 234 -11.07 -0.40 -7.44
CA VAL A 234 -12.35 -0.14 -6.79
C VAL A 234 -13.50 -0.54 -7.71
N ASP A 235 -14.40 -1.38 -7.19
CA ASP A 235 -15.61 -1.81 -7.87
C ASP A 235 -16.82 -1.16 -7.18
N ALA A 236 -17.67 -0.47 -7.95
CA ALA A 236 -18.94 0.08 -7.47
C ALA A 236 -20.13 -0.67 -8.07
N ILE A 237 -21.02 -1.15 -7.21
CA ILE A 237 -22.24 -1.89 -7.59
C ILE A 237 -23.47 -1.08 -7.19
N SER A 238 -24.32 -0.76 -8.16
CA SER A 238 -25.64 -0.17 -7.93
C SER A 238 -26.75 -1.21 -8.00
N VAL A 239 -27.87 -0.92 -7.33
CA VAL A 239 -29.14 -1.65 -7.47
C VAL A 239 -30.28 -0.65 -7.60
N ASN A 240 -31.09 -0.78 -8.66
CA ASN A 240 -32.25 0.07 -8.90
C ASN A 240 -33.55 -0.50 -8.30
N SER A 241 -34.65 0.24 -8.48
CA SER A 241 -35.98 -0.08 -7.94
C SER A 241 -36.54 -1.44 -8.35
N ILE A 242 -36.09 -1.98 -9.48
CA ILE A 242 -36.52 -3.27 -10.05
C ILE A 242 -35.46 -4.38 -9.91
N ASN A 243 -34.46 -4.18 -9.04
CA ASN A 243 -33.34 -5.10 -8.76
C ASN A 243 -32.38 -5.36 -9.93
N GLU A 244 -32.35 -4.50 -10.94
CA GLU A 244 -31.26 -4.50 -11.91
C GLU A 244 -30.00 -3.92 -11.29
N LYS A 245 -28.85 -4.42 -11.74
CA LYS A 245 -27.55 -4.05 -11.19
C LYS A 245 -26.75 -3.24 -12.19
N GLY A 246 -26.04 -2.23 -11.72
CA GLY A 246 -24.91 -1.64 -12.42
C GLY A 246 -23.59 -2.12 -11.80
N LEU A 247 -22.54 -2.15 -12.60
CA LEU A 247 -21.17 -2.36 -12.15
C LEU A 247 -20.26 -1.43 -12.95
N THR A 248 -19.41 -0.71 -12.25
CA THR A 248 -18.32 0.06 -12.83
C THR A 248 -17.07 -0.16 -11.97
N SER A 249 -15.91 -0.05 -12.59
CA SER A 249 -14.61 -0.29 -11.95
C SER A 249 -13.67 0.85 -12.29
N GLU A 250 -12.79 1.20 -11.35
CA GLU A 250 -11.71 2.15 -11.56
C GLU A 250 -10.42 1.67 -10.89
N GLU A 251 -9.28 1.99 -11.47
CA GLU A 251 -7.97 1.75 -10.85
C GLU A 251 -7.45 3.03 -10.20
N LEU A 252 -6.96 2.92 -8.97
CA LEU A 252 -6.37 4.04 -8.24
C LEU A 252 -5.13 3.60 -7.46
N GLU A 253 -4.18 4.50 -7.28
CA GLU A 253 -3.00 4.30 -6.45
C GLU A 253 -3.18 5.06 -5.14
N ILE A 254 -3.20 4.36 -4.01
CA ILE A 254 -3.06 4.97 -2.70
C ILE A 254 -1.58 5.17 -2.42
N LYS A 255 -1.15 6.43 -2.35
CA LYS A 255 0.11 6.86 -1.74
C LYS A 255 -0.23 7.68 -0.51
N ALA A 256 -0.88 7.05 0.46
CA ALA A 256 -1.17 7.65 1.75
C ALA A 256 0.12 7.90 2.49
N ILE A 257 0.50 9.17 2.49
CA ILE A 257 1.64 9.63 3.24
C ILE A 257 1.12 9.82 4.65
N ASN A 258 1.78 9.24 5.65
CA ASN A 258 1.54 9.60 7.05
C ASN A 258 1.48 11.13 7.14
N THR A 259 0.55 11.71 7.92
CA THR A 259 0.37 13.16 8.07
C THR A 259 1.71 13.91 8.01
N LEU A 260 1.77 15.10 7.40
CA LEU A 260 3.04 15.81 7.21
C LEU A 260 4.00 15.79 8.43
N PRO A 261 3.54 16.00 9.69
CA PRO A 261 4.39 15.81 10.87
C PRO A 261 5.02 14.40 10.98
N ALA A 262 4.23 13.35 10.81
CA ALA A 262 4.68 11.98 10.91
C ALA A 262 5.61 11.56 9.75
N LEU A 263 5.37 12.07 8.53
CA LEU A 263 6.32 11.91 7.43
C LEU A 263 7.67 12.53 7.78
N LEU A 264 7.68 13.81 8.15
CA LEU A 264 8.90 14.56 8.46
C LEU A 264 9.66 13.95 9.63
N LYS A 265 8.96 13.50 10.67
CA LYS A 265 9.58 12.78 11.79
C LYS A 265 10.31 11.53 11.30
N LYS A 266 9.62 10.67 10.57
CA LYS A 266 10.18 9.41 10.06
C LYS A 266 11.38 9.64 9.15
N GLU A 267 11.31 10.66 8.30
CA GLU A 267 12.37 11.00 7.35
C GLU A 267 13.66 11.43 8.07
N PHE A 268 13.55 12.27 9.10
CA PHE A 268 14.71 12.93 9.69
C PHE A 268 15.12 12.42 11.08
N GLU A 269 14.35 11.55 11.73
CA GLU A 269 14.61 11.12 13.14
C GLU A 269 16.03 10.62 13.38
N LYS A 270 16.63 9.93 12.40
CA LYS A 270 18.00 9.38 12.50
C LYS A 270 19.07 10.45 12.31
N ASP A 271 18.76 11.52 11.59
CA ASP A 271 19.68 12.60 11.25
C ASP A 271 19.70 13.72 12.28
N LEU A 272 18.59 13.92 13.02
CA LEU A 272 18.45 14.99 14.01
C LEU A 272 19.63 15.03 15.00
N THR A 273 20.01 13.88 15.58
CA THR A 273 21.15 13.80 16.50
C THR A 273 22.47 14.15 15.83
N LYS A 274 22.70 13.67 14.60
CA LYS A 274 23.93 13.93 13.83
C LYS A 274 24.09 15.41 13.49
N TRP A 275 23.00 16.09 13.16
CA TRP A 275 23.02 17.50 12.80
C TRP A 275 22.91 18.44 14.00
N ASN A 276 22.80 17.89 15.22
CA ASN A 276 22.40 18.64 16.41
C ASN A 276 21.16 19.51 16.10
N ALA A 277 20.10 18.86 15.63
CA ALA A 277 18.85 19.48 15.22
C ALA A 277 17.67 18.87 16.00
N SER A 278 16.53 19.54 15.93
CA SER A 278 15.28 19.10 16.53
C SER A 278 14.11 19.41 15.61
N PHE A 279 13.08 18.56 15.66
CA PHE A 279 11.81 18.78 14.96
C PHE A 279 10.66 18.73 15.97
N ASP A 280 9.82 19.75 15.96
CA ASP A 280 8.59 19.80 16.74
C ASP A 280 7.39 19.50 15.84
N GLU A 281 6.78 18.33 16.05
CA GLU A 281 5.64 17.84 15.27
C GLU A 281 4.38 18.71 15.44
N ASN A 282 4.22 19.37 16.59
CA ASN A 282 3.02 20.17 16.87
C ASN A 282 3.10 21.54 16.20
N THR A 283 4.31 22.11 16.13
CA THR A 283 4.52 23.45 15.55
C THR A 283 5.06 23.41 14.13
N LEU A 284 5.43 22.22 13.64
CA LEU A 284 6.07 21.99 12.34
C LEU A 284 7.34 22.83 12.16
N VAL A 285 8.17 22.87 13.20
CA VAL A 285 9.41 23.64 13.22
C VAL A 285 10.62 22.70 13.26
N PHE A 286 11.46 22.78 12.23
CA PHE A 286 12.82 22.25 12.25
C PHE A 286 13.77 23.31 12.77
N ARG A 287 14.57 22.97 13.79
CA ARG A 287 15.57 23.85 14.37
C ARG A 287 16.93 23.17 14.34
N PHE A 288 17.91 23.85 13.74
CA PHE A 288 19.32 23.46 13.86
C PHE A 288 19.90 24.15 15.11
N ASN A 289 20.34 23.38 16.10
CA ASN A 289 20.74 23.88 17.42
C ASN A 289 22.25 24.17 17.54
N ASN A 290 23.00 24.13 16.43
CA ASN A 290 24.45 24.35 16.45
C ASN A 290 24.89 25.64 15.73
N PRO A 291 24.76 26.82 16.36
CA PRO A 291 25.21 28.09 15.81
C PRO A 291 26.66 28.09 15.31
N SER A 292 27.54 27.39 16.03
CA SER A 292 28.98 27.39 15.76
C SER A 292 29.33 26.74 14.42
N LEU A 293 28.48 25.84 13.92
CA LEU A 293 28.64 25.18 12.63
C LEU A 293 28.00 25.97 11.49
N MET A 294 27.12 26.93 11.75
CA MET A 294 26.32 27.55 10.69
C MET A 294 27.09 28.60 9.89
N PHE A 295 27.68 29.57 10.59
CA PHE A 295 28.23 30.78 9.99
C PHE A 295 29.66 31.03 10.45
N GLU A 296 30.47 31.61 9.57
CA GLU A 296 31.77 32.14 9.93
C GLU A 296 31.65 33.24 10.98
N ARG A 297 32.65 33.34 11.86
CA ARG A 297 32.58 34.24 13.01
C ARG A 297 32.40 35.69 12.55
N GLY A 298 31.26 36.29 12.92
CA GLY A 298 30.94 37.69 12.61
C GLY A 298 30.56 37.94 11.15
N SER A 299 30.17 36.90 10.40
CA SER A 299 29.76 36.99 9.00
C SER A 299 28.44 36.23 8.76
N ASN A 300 27.80 36.50 7.63
CA ASN A 300 26.67 35.71 7.09
C ASN A 300 27.14 34.60 6.14
N THR A 301 28.46 34.41 5.99
CA THR A 301 29.03 33.33 5.18
C THR A 301 28.77 31.98 5.84
N LEU A 302 28.09 31.08 5.14
CA LEU A 302 27.86 29.70 5.59
C LEU A 302 29.17 28.90 5.62
N LYS A 303 29.40 28.19 6.73
CA LYS A 303 30.52 27.24 6.84
C LYS A 303 30.29 25.99 6.00
N GLN A 304 31.37 25.32 5.65
CA GLN A 304 31.31 24.13 4.79
C GLN A 304 30.54 22.97 5.44
N GLU A 305 30.66 22.80 6.75
CA GLU A 305 29.96 21.77 7.51
C GLU A 305 28.44 21.96 7.44
N TYR A 306 27.94 23.18 7.62
CA TYR A 306 26.52 23.46 7.53
C TYR A 306 25.99 23.41 6.10
N LYS A 307 26.78 23.85 5.12
CA LYS A 307 26.47 23.63 3.70
C LYS A 307 26.26 22.15 3.40
N SER A 308 27.12 21.27 3.92
CA SER A 308 26.96 19.82 3.76
C SER A 308 25.68 19.29 4.41
N ILE A 309 25.31 19.80 5.59
CA ILE A 309 24.05 19.44 6.26
C ILE A 309 22.85 19.88 5.43
N LEU A 310 22.84 21.13 4.98
CA LEU A 310 21.75 21.70 4.18
C LEU A 310 21.60 20.99 2.83
N SER A 311 22.70 20.60 2.18
CA SER A 311 22.68 19.85 0.93
C SER A 311 22.13 18.42 1.07
N ASP A 312 22.18 17.84 2.27
CA ASP A 312 21.59 16.53 2.57
C ASP A 312 20.12 16.67 3.03
N PHE A 313 19.85 17.67 3.87
CA PHE A 313 18.51 17.94 4.41
C PHE A 313 17.52 18.44 3.35
N PHE A 314 17.90 19.45 2.57
CA PHE A 314 16.95 20.24 1.78
C PHE A 314 16.26 19.47 0.65
N PRO A 315 16.95 18.64 -0.15
CA PRO A 315 16.29 17.84 -1.18
C PRO A 315 15.21 16.93 -0.60
N ARG A 316 15.52 16.23 0.49
CA ARG A 316 14.59 15.32 1.19
C ARG A 316 13.42 16.07 1.83
N TYR A 317 13.70 17.27 2.33
CA TYR A 317 12.68 18.14 2.92
C TYR A 317 11.72 18.66 1.84
N VAL A 318 12.24 19.08 0.68
CA VAL A 318 11.42 19.50 -0.46
C VAL A 318 10.60 18.35 -1.01
N ASP A 319 11.17 17.15 -1.16
CA ASP A 319 10.44 15.95 -1.60
C ASP A 319 9.23 15.66 -0.70
N ALA A 320 9.47 15.69 0.62
CA ALA A 320 8.42 15.50 1.61
C ALA A 320 7.32 16.57 1.52
N LEU A 321 7.70 17.84 1.36
CA LEU A 321 6.76 18.96 1.30
C LEU A 321 6.00 19.04 -0.03
N ALA A 322 6.62 18.66 -1.14
CA ALA A 322 6.02 18.70 -2.47
C ALA A 322 4.76 17.82 -2.55
N GLN A 323 4.74 16.72 -1.79
CA GLN A 323 3.58 15.84 -1.65
C GLN A 323 2.39 16.52 -0.94
N TYR A 324 2.65 17.57 -0.17
CA TYR A 324 1.66 18.36 0.59
C TYR A 324 1.53 19.81 0.10
N LYS A 325 2.02 20.12 -1.11
CA LYS A 325 2.10 21.50 -1.63
C LYS A 325 0.76 22.26 -1.62
N ASN A 326 -0.37 21.56 -1.73
CA ASN A 326 -1.71 22.15 -1.71
C ASN A 326 -2.21 22.49 -0.30
N SER A 327 -1.62 21.90 0.73
CA SER A 327 -1.94 22.19 2.14
C SER A 327 -0.99 23.24 2.73
N ILE A 328 0.17 23.45 2.12
CA ILE A 328 1.17 24.40 2.60
C ILE A 328 0.83 25.82 2.13
N LYS A 329 0.78 26.76 3.09
CA LYS A 329 0.65 28.19 2.84
C LYS A 329 2.02 28.82 2.61
N LYS A 330 2.94 28.63 3.55
CA LYS A 330 4.32 29.14 3.49
C LYS A 330 5.28 28.23 4.25
N VAL A 331 6.56 28.26 3.85
CA VAL A 331 7.68 27.68 4.59
C VAL A 331 8.66 28.81 4.90
N TYR A 332 8.76 29.19 6.16
CA TYR A 332 9.63 30.27 6.58
C TYR A 332 11.01 29.71 6.93
N VAL A 333 12.05 30.26 6.30
CA VAL A 333 13.44 30.14 6.75
C VAL A 333 13.67 31.29 7.72
N GLU A 334 13.65 31.01 9.01
CA GLU A 334 13.68 32.03 10.06
C GLU A 334 15.09 32.16 10.64
N GLY A 335 15.71 33.33 10.44
CA GLY A 335 17.00 33.66 11.02
C GLY A 335 16.84 34.34 12.37
N HIS A 336 17.64 33.93 13.35
CA HIS A 336 17.62 34.50 14.70
C HIS A 336 18.99 35.04 15.08
N THR A 337 19.01 36.31 15.48
CA THR A 337 20.19 37.03 16.00
C THR A 337 19.81 37.77 17.28
N SER A 338 20.63 37.59 18.32
CA SER A 338 20.52 38.25 19.61
C SER A 338 21.92 38.60 20.11
N SER A 339 22.50 39.71 19.62
CA SER A 339 23.85 40.13 19.98
C SER A 339 23.88 41.37 20.88
N SER A 340 24.88 41.41 21.76
CA SER A 340 25.10 42.53 22.68
C SER A 340 26.04 43.56 22.03
N TYR A 341 25.47 44.67 21.53
CA TYR A 341 26.28 45.78 21.02
C TYR A 341 26.68 46.72 22.14
N SER A 342 27.94 46.68 22.56
CA SER A 342 28.50 47.63 23.54
C SER A 342 28.49 49.07 23.03
N SER A 343 28.57 49.26 21.71
CA SER A 343 28.54 50.55 21.03
C SER A 343 27.15 51.18 20.92
N VAL A 344 26.08 50.42 21.16
CA VAL A 344 24.69 50.88 21.05
C VAL A 344 24.05 50.90 22.44
N LYS A 345 23.55 52.05 22.88
CA LYS A 345 22.99 52.19 24.25
C LYS A 345 21.48 51.94 24.32
N SER A 346 20.75 52.15 23.22
CA SER A 346 19.29 52.00 23.15
C SER A 346 18.87 50.55 22.86
N VAL A 347 17.88 50.04 23.59
CA VAL A 347 17.25 48.72 23.35
C VAL A 347 16.63 48.66 21.94
N GLU A 348 15.95 49.73 21.54
CA GLU A 348 15.28 49.84 20.23
C GLU A 348 16.28 49.77 19.06
N GLU A 349 17.43 50.43 19.21
CA GLU A 349 18.46 50.43 18.16
C GLU A 349 19.17 49.06 18.08
N LYS A 350 19.38 48.39 19.22
CA LYS A 350 19.89 47.01 19.25
C LYS A 350 18.93 46.05 18.56
N PHE A 351 17.64 46.15 18.88
CA PHE A 351 16.60 45.32 18.27
C PHE A 351 16.58 45.48 16.75
N LYS A 352 16.61 46.73 16.24
CA LYS A 352 16.67 47.00 14.80
C LYS A 352 17.89 46.39 14.12
N LYS A 353 19.08 46.52 14.72
CA LYS A 353 20.31 45.90 14.18
C LYS A 353 20.22 44.38 14.16
N ASN A 354 19.76 43.77 15.25
CA ASN A 354 19.58 42.33 15.31
C ASN A 354 18.53 41.85 14.30
N MET A 355 17.43 42.58 14.10
CA MET A 355 16.43 42.25 13.07
C MET A 355 17.00 42.23 11.66
N VAL A 356 17.87 43.19 11.31
CA VAL A 356 18.55 43.22 10.00
C VAL A 356 19.45 41.98 9.84
N LEU A 357 20.31 41.70 10.82
CA LEU A 357 21.19 40.53 10.76
C LEU A 357 20.43 39.20 10.73
N SER A 358 19.33 39.11 11.47
CA SER A 358 18.41 37.98 11.41
C SER A 358 17.85 37.77 10.01
N GLN A 359 17.47 38.85 9.31
CA GLN A 359 16.99 38.76 7.94
C GLN A 359 18.11 38.34 6.99
N GLU A 360 19.27 38.99 7.03
CA GLU A 360 20.41 38.64 6.18
C GLU A 360 20.85 37.18 6.35
N ARG A 361 20.77 36.67 7.58
CA ARG A 361 21.05 35.27 7.90
C ARG A 361 20.05 34.32 7.25
N ALA A 362 18.77 34.66 7.32
CA ALA A 362 17.70 33.90 6.68
C ALA A 362 17.86 33.90 5.15
N ASP A 363 18.17 35.06 4.58
CA ASP A 363 18.40 35.24 3.16
C ASP A 363 19.59 34.40 2.68
N ALA A 364 20.73 34.46 3.39
CA ALA A 364 21.92 33.68 3.04
C ALA A 364 21.68 32.17 3.01
N VAL A 365 20.85 31.65 3.94
CA VAL A 365 20.43 30.25 3.90
C VAL A 365 19.52 29.98 2.73
N LEU A 366 18.44 30.76 2.56
CA LEU A 366 17.48 30.51 1.49
C LEU A 366 18.11 30.61 0.09
N GLU A 367 19.02 31.56 -0.13
CA GLU A 367 19.80 31.68 -1.36
C GLU A 367 20.66 30.45 -1.60
N TYR A 368 21.35 29.94 -0.57
CA TYR A 368 22.12 28.71 -0.69
C TYR A 368 21.24 27.51 -1.05
N LEU A 369 20.09 27.36 -0.40
CA LEU A 369 19.17 26.24 -0.63
C LEU A 369 18.67 26.21 -2.07
N LYS A 370 18.30 27.38 -2.62
CA LYS A 370 17.86 27.52 -4.02
C LYS A 370 18.97 27.23 -5.02
N ALA A 371 20.24 27.34 -4.62
CA ALA A 371 21.40 27.09 -5.47
C ALA A 371 21.89 25.62 -5.42
N ILE A 372 21.27 24.74 -4.63
CA ILE A 372 21.65 23.33 -4.55
C ILE A 372 21.36 22.63 -5.88
N LEU A 373 22.39 22.00 -6.47
CA LEU A 373 22.30 21.22 -7.71
C LEU A 373 21.85 19.78 -7.43
N ASP A 374 20.61 19.62 -6.98
CA ASP A 374 19.95 18.32 -6.78
C ASP A 374 18.71 18.23 -7.69
N SER A 375 18.45 17.06 -8.28
CA SER A 375 17.33 16.86 -9.21
C SER A 375 15.98 17.21 -8.57
N THR A 376 15.79 16.85 -7.31
CA THR A 376 14.55 17.10 -6.56
C THR A 376 14.31 18.59 -6.38
N VAL A 377 15.39 19.34 -6.09
CA VAL A 377 15.34 20.80 -5.92
C VAL A 377 15.02 21.47 -7.26
N ILE A 378 15.67 21.03 -8.35
CA ILE A 378 15.45 21.56 -9.70
C ILE A 378 14.01 21.28 -10.17
N GLU A 379 13.52 20.05 -10.01
CA GLU A 379 12.16 19.67 -10.42
C GLU A 379 11.07 20.42 -9.64
N ASN A 380 11.36 20.83 -8.40
CA ASN A 380 10.43 21.56 -7.53
C ASN A 380 10.70 23.07 -7.45
N GLU A 381 11.47 23.65 -8.37
CA GLU A 381 11.87 25.06 -8.34
C GLU A 381 10.67 26.02 -8.19
N SER A 382 9.59 25.79 -8.95
CA SER A 382 8.39 26.62 -8.88
C SER A 382 7.72 26.56 -7.50
N PHE A 383 7.63 25.38 -6.90
CA PHE A 383 7.09 25.21 -5.56
C PHE A 383 7.96 25.92 -4.52
N ILE A 384 9.27 25.77 -4.61
CA ILE A 384 10.24 26.42 -3.71
C ILE A 384 10.11 27.94 -3.81
N ASN A 385 10.12 28.49 -5.02
CA ASN A 385 10.06 29.93 -5.25
C ASN A 385 8.76 30.56 -4.75
N ASN A 386 7.64 29.84 -4.82
CA ASN A 386 6.34 30.35 -4.36
C ASN A 386 6.14 30.18 -2.84
N SER A 387 6.65 29.10 -2.28
CA SER A 387 6.30 28.67 -0.92
C SER A 387 7.34 29.04 0.13
N PHE A 388 8.63 29.13 -0.23
CA PHE A 388 9.70 29.45 0.72
C PHE A 388 9.94 30.94 0.81
N GLU A 389 10.10 31.43 2.05
CA GLU A 389 10.33 32.84 2.35
C GLU A 389 11.31 32.99 3.51
N SER A 390 12.28 33.88 3.38
CA SER A 390 13.23 34.19 4.44
C SER A 390 12.65 35.24 5.38
N ARG A 391 12.82 35.04 6.69
CA ARG A 391 12.29 35.95 7.71
C ARG A 391 13.27 36.16 8.85
N GLY A 392 13.62 37.43 9.10
CA GLY A 392 14.36 37.81 10.29
C GLY A 392 13.46 37.81 11.53
N LYS A 393 13.92 37.17 12.60
CA LYS A 393 13.34 37.27 13.94
C LYS A 393 14.37 37.74 14.95
N SER A 394 13.97 38.63 15.84
CA SER A 394 14.78 39.05 16.97
C SER A 394 13.89 39.20 18.20
N SER A 395 14.49 39.01 19.36
CA SER A 395 13.88 39.36 20.64
C SER A 395 14.37 40.76 21.04
N SER A 396 13.50 41.55 21.67
CA SER A 396 13.89 42.85 22.25
C SER A 396 14.90 42.72 23.40
N GLU A 397 14.93 41.53 24.02
CA GLU A 397 15.83 41.19 25.11
C GLU A 397 16.84 40.13 24.66
N LEU A 398 18.06 40.22 25.20
CA LEU A 398 19.11 39.26 24.93
C LEU A 398 18.72 37.92 25.55
N ILE A 399 18.75 36.85 24.77
CA ILE A 399 18.52 35.51 25.33
C ILE A 399 19.79 35.13 26.10
N VAL A 400 19.68 35.03 27.41
CA VAL A 400 20.79 34.69 28.30
C VAL A 400 20.59 33.32 28.93
N ASN A 401 21.70 32.64 29.22
CA ASN A 401 21.71 31.44 30.04
C ASN A 401 21.33 31.80 31.49
N SER A 402 21.11 30.78 32.33
CA SER A 402 20.82 30.96 33.76
C SER A 402 21.95 31.67 34.52
N ASP A 403 23.17 31.67 33.99
CA ASP A 403 24.35 32.37 34.52
C ASP A 403 24.50 33.81 34.00
N GLY A 404 23.57 34.29 33.16
CA GLY A 404 23.58 35.63 32.58
C GLY A 404 24.48 35.82 31.35
N SER A 405 25.19 34.78 30.90
CA SER A 405 25.95 34.80 29.63
C SER A 405 25.01 34.77 28.42
N GLU A 406 25.45 35.28 27.25
CA GLU A 406 24.68 35.16 25.99
C GLU A 406 24.45 33.67 25.69
N ASN A 407 23.17 33.29 25.50
CA ASN A 407 22.85 31.94 25.07
C ASN A 407 23.14 31.85 23.57
N GLU A 408 24.36 31.45 23.20
CA GLU A 408 24.76 31.41 21.80
C GLU A 408 23.87 30.46 20.96
N GLU A 409 23.45 29.33 21.54
CA GLU A 409 22.56 28.32 20.92
C GLU A 409 21.25 28.92 20.42
N LEU A 410 20.62 29.74 21.25
CA LEU A 410 19.38 30.42 20.93
C LEU A 410 19.64 31.75 20.19
N SER A 411 20.80 32.36 20.37
CA SER A 411 21.05 33.71 19.86
C SER A 411 21.44 33.75 18.39
N ARG A 412 21.86 32.64 17.79
CA ARG A 412 22.45 32.62 16.43
C ARG A 412 22.07 31.38 15.63
N ARG A 413 20.80 31.24 15.29
CA ARG A 413 20.26 30.01 14.69
C ARG A 413 19.39 30.28 13.45
N VAL A 414 19.09 29.21 12.73
CA VAL A 414 18.13 29.18 11.62
C VAL A 414 17.12 28.07 11.86
N GLU A 415 15.85 28.39 11.64
CA GLU A 415 14.71 27.48 11.77
C GLU A 415 13.93 27.40 10.45
N PHE A 416 13.26 26.28 10.22
CA PHE A 416 12.36 26.05 9.10
C PHE A 416 10.97 25.81 9.67
N LYS A 417 10.06 26.75 9.45
CA LYS A 417 8.69 26.67 9.97
C LYS A 417 7.69 26.50 8.84
N ILE A 418 6.88 25.45 8.91
CA ILE A 418 5.81 25.22 7.94
C ILE A 418 4.52 25.85 8.47
N GLU A 419 3.88 26.67 7.64
CA GLU A 419 2.54 27.19 7.84
C GLU A 419 1.58 26.45 6.91
N ILE A 420 0.62 25.74 7.49
CA ILE A 420 -0.45 25.04 6.77
C ILE A 420 -1.62 26.02 6.53
N ARG A 421 -2.42 25.77 5.49
CA ARG A 421 -3.60 26.59 5.12
C ARG A 421 -4.75 26.45 6.10
#